data_AF-A0A6P8CGG9-F1
#
_entry.id   AF-A0A6P8CGG9-F1
#
_cell.length_a   1.000
_cell.length_b   1.000
_cell.length_c   1.000
_cell.angle_alpha   90.00
_cell.angle_beta   90.00
_cell.angle_gamma   90.00
#
_symmetry.space_group_name_H-M   'P 1'
#
loop_
_entity.id
_entity.type
_entity.pdbx_description
1 polymer ?
#
loop_
_entity_poly.entity_id
_entity_poly.type
_entity_poly.pdbx_seq_one_letter_code
_entity_poly.pdbx_strand_id
1 'polypeptide(L)'
;MSPSSRPGPTHSPTELPLSTQCERVSCFRVIFTLAFFFFCLLCLLHSGRQITEHLTSMALESLVTQIQALSGSADDISQLHAHLKAAEEPLHSEPNQLSSFLDQLDPAKHSLGYLYILEGFTSGPVTEEQANAVVLTIARFIDACAADQICLALDKFITVCKRLKDQVLLLEAPLRGVYPMLTALRKLQTTTEHLTPLHPELLLLCLLSKSYKIGLSILEDDIFEVDQPRDLFLYCYYGGMICIGQKRFGKALELLRNVITAPMNAINAIAVEAYKKYILVSLIQHGQFSTSLPKYTSSVAQRNLKNLCQPYIELAHTYGNGRITMLENYVQANREKFENDNNLGLAKQVVSSMYKRSIQRLTLTYLTLSLQDIADAVQLSTPKEAEMHVLQMIQDGEIFASINQKDGMVSFLEDPEQYKTCEMIEHIDSSIQRMMTLSKKLTSMDELLSCDPLYLGKVGRERQRFDFDDFDTVPQKFPI
;
A
#
# COMPACT_ATOMS: atom_id res chain seq x y z
N MET A 1 64.72 65.08 -13.23
CA MET A 1 64.69 66.34 -13.99
C MET A 1 63.33 66.99 -13.79
N SER A 2 63.24 68.02 -12.97
CA SER A 2 62.15 69.01 -12.95
C SER A 2 62.49 70.13 -13.94
N PRO A 3 61.51 70.86 -14.52
CA PRO A 3 60.98 72.08 -13.88
C PRO A 3 59.48 72.41 -14.18
N SER A 4 58.79 73.03 -13.19
CA SER A 4 58.09 74.36 -13.20
C SER A 4 56.73 74.42 -13.95
N SER A 5 55.64 75.02 -13.45
CA SER A 5 55.46 76.34 -12.80
C SER A 5 54.14 76.47 -11.97
N ARG A 6 54.10 77.44 -11.03
CA ARG A 6 53.02 77.93 -10.12
C ARG A 6 52.00 78.88 -10.83
N PRO A 7 50.98 79.55 -10.19
CA PRO A 7 50.52 79.64 -8.76
C PRO A 7 48.97 79.54 -8.50
N GLY A 8 48.52 79.62 -7.22
CA GLY A 8 47.11 79.66 -6.73
C GLY A 8 46.36 81.00 -6.93
N PRO A 9 45.17 81.28 -6.30
CA PRO A 9 44.90 81.13 -4.85
C PRO A 9 43.43 80.86 -4.37
N THR A 10 43.29 80.78 -3.03
CA THR A 10 42.13 81.10 -2.12
C THR A 10 40.80 80.33 -2.17
N HIS A 11 40.44 79.64 -1.07
CA HIS A 11 39.10 79.70 -0.44
C HIS A 11 39.16 79.38 1.07
N SER A 12 38.33 80.10 1.82
CA SER A 12 38.19 80.23 3.28
C SER A 12 37.51 79.02 3.98
N PRO A 13 37.66 78.88 5.32
CA PRO A 13 36.97 77.86 6.11
C PRO A 13 35.54 78.30 6.45
N THR A 14 34.55 77.45 6.21
CA THR A 14 33.16 77.70 6.60
C THR A 14 32.88 76.98 7.93
N GLU A 15 32.51 77.77 8.93
CA GLU A 15 32.03 77.34 10.23
C GLU A 15 30.72 76.53 10.10
N LEU A 16 30.60 75.45 10.89
CA LEU A 16 29.39 74.62 11.05
C LEU A 16 28.33 75.38 11.88
N PRO A 17 27.09 75.57 11.40
CA PRO A 17 26.02 76.16 12.20
C PRO A 17 25.18 75.09 12.94
N LEU A 18 24.65 75.54 14.08
CA LEU A 18 23.82 74.87 15.10
C LEU A 18 22.44 74.35 14.62
N SER A 19 22.30 73.75 13.43
CA SER A 19 20.98 73.24 12.95
C SER A 19 20.73 71.74 13.18
N THR A 20 21.72 70.96 13.61
CA THR A 20 21.60 69.48 13.68
C THR A 20 21.02 68.92 14.98
N GLN A 21 20.64 69.76 15.96
CA GLN A 21 19.98 69.29 17.19
C GLN A 21 18.44 69.25 17.09
N CYS A 22 17.80 70.09 16.27
CA CYS A 22 16.32 70.17 16.23
C CYS A 22 15.70 69.07 15.35
N GLU A 23 16.32 68.72 14.21
CA GLU A 23 15.83 67.66 13.31
C GLU A 23 16.02 66.24 13.89
N ARG A 24 17.09 66.01 14.67
CA ARG A 24 17.28 64.74 15.38
C ARG A 24 16.19 64.48 16.41
N VAL A 25 15.71 65.51 17.11
CA VAL A 25 14.66 65.38 18.13
C VAL A 25 13.28 65.08 17.51
N SER A 26 12.97 65.69 16.35
CA SER A 26 11.73 65.39 15.61
C SER A 26 11.74 63.99 14.99
N CYS A 27 12.86 63.53 14.43
CA CYS A 27 12.99 62.18 13.90
C CYS A 27 12.95 61.12 15.01
N PHE A 28 13.59 61.37 16.16
CA PHE A 28 13.48 60.51 17.34
C PHE A 28 12.05 60.42 17.86
N ARG A 29 11.31 61.54 17.91
CA ARG A 29 9.91 61.54 18.33
C ARG A 29 9.05 60.68 17.41
N VAL A 30 9.16 60.80 16.09
CA VAL A 30 8.36 60.01 15.14
C VAL A 30 8.67 58.51 15.23
N ILE A 31 9.95 58.13 15.34
CA ILE A 31 10.37 56.72 15.51
C ILE A 31 9.87 56.16 16.84
N PHE A 32 9.94 56.94 17.93
CA PHE A 32 9.46 56.51 19.24
C PHE A 32 7.93 56.33 19.26
N THR A 33 7.18 57.21 18.59
CA THR A 33 5.71 57.08 18.49
C THR A 33 5.30 55.87 17.64
N LEU A 34 5.99 55.59 16.53
CA LEU A 34 5.76 54.40 15.71
C LEU A 34 6.13 53.11 16.46
N ALA A 35 7.26 53.09 17.16
CA ALA A 35 7.66 51.95 17.99
C ALA A 35 6.66 51.72 19.14
N PHE A 36 6.14 52.79 19.76
CA PHE A 36 5.12 52.71 20.80
C PHE A 36 3.79 52.18 20.26
N PHE A 37 3.36 52.61 19.07
CA PHE A 37 2.16 52.07 18.41
C PHE A 37 2.33 50.59 18.04
N PHE A 38 3.50 50.20 17.52
CA PHE A 38 3.80 48.82 17.19
C PHE A 38 3.84 47.93 18.44
N PHE A 39 4.44 48.43 19.52
CA PHE A 39 4.45 47.76 20.83
C PHE A 39 3.04 47.64 21.41
N CYS A 40 2.23 48.69 21.38
CA CYS A 40 0.82 48.63 21.81
C CYS A 40 0.00 47.65 20.97
N LEU A 41 0.22 47.60 19.64
CA LEU A 41 -0.46 46.64 18.76
C LEU A 41 -0.03 45.21 19.07
N LEU A 42 1.27 44.96 19.29
CA LEU A 42 1.77 43.66 19.75
C LEU A 42 1.20 43.28 21.12
N CYS A 43 1.11 44.21 22.07
CA CYS A 43 0.51 43.95 23.38
C CYS A 43 -0.98 43.67 23.28
N LEU A 44 -1.74 44.39 22.44
CA LEU A 44 -3.16 44.13 22.19
C LEU A 44 -3.38 42.79 21.49
N LEU A 45 -2.53 42.44 20.52
CA LEU A 45 -2.55 41.13 19.86
C LEU A 45 -2.18 40.00 20.82
N HIS A 46 -1.19 40.21 21.69
CA HIS A 46 -0.77 39.23 22.70
C HIS A 46 -1.83 39.04 23.79
N SER A 47 -2.44 40.14 24.26
CA SER A 47 -3.51 40.10 25.25
C SER A 47 -4.81 39.52 24.67
N GLY A 48 -5.15 39.85 23.42
CA GLY A 48 -6.24 39.23 22.68
C GLY A 48 -6.03 37.72 22.49
N ARG A 49 -4.80 37.30 22.17
CA ARG A 49 -4.43 35.89 22.05
C ARG A 49 -4.53 35.14 23.39
N GLN A 50 -4.07 35.73 24.50
CA GLN A 50 -4.21 35.13 25.82
C GLN A 50 -5.68 34.96 26.25
N ILE A 51 -6.53 35.93 25.93
CA ILE A 51 -7.97 35.85 26.21
C ILE A 51 -8.61 34.73 25.38
N THR A 52 -8.25 34.61 24.10
CA THR A 52 -8.75 33.51 23.26
C THR A 52 -8.25 32.14 23.75
N GLU A 53 -6.97 32.01 24.11
CA GLU A 53 -6.38 30.78 24.66
C GLU A 53 -7.04 30.37 26.00
N HIS A 54 -7.42 31.34 26.84
CA HIS A 54 -8.12 31.06 28.10
C HIS A 54 -9.59 30.64 27.86
N LEU A 55 -10.28 31.26 26.89
CA LEU A 55 -11.65 30.86 26.54
C LEU A 55 -11.69 29.46 25.90
N THR A 56 -10.73 29.14 25.03
CA THR A 56 -10.62 27.81 24.41
C THR A 56 -10.30 26.74 25.46
N SER A 57 -9.39 27.03 26.39
CA SER A 57 -9.08 26.15 27.52
C SER A 57 -10.31 25.84 28.39
N MET A 58 -11.10 26.84 28.79
CA MET A 58 -12.33 26.62 29.56
C MET A 58 -13.39 25.82 28.80
N ALA A 59 -13.53 26.06 27.49
CA ALA A 59 -14.45 25.30 26.65
C ALA A 59 -14.04 23.82 26.55
N LEU A 60 -12.75 23.55 26.51
CA LEU A 60 -12.19 22.20 26.43
C LEU A 60 -12.27 21.44 27.77
N GLU A 61 -12.06 22.13 28.90
CA GLU A 61 -12.33 21.57 30.23
C GLU A 61 -13.80 21.17 30.39
N SER A 62 -14.72 22.04 29.95
CA SER A 62 -16.15 21.71 29.90
C SER A 62 -16.42 20.50 29.01
N LEU A 63 -15.74 20.38 27.86
CA LEU A 63 -15.89 19.24 26.97
C LEU A 63 -15.44 17.93 27.62
N VAL A 64 -14.32 17.91 28.35
CA VAL A 64 -13.85 16.73 29.08
C VAL A 64 -14.86 16.28 30.15
N THR A 65 -15.45 17.22 30.89
CA THR A 65 -16.49 16.87 31.88
C THR A 65 -17.73 16.26 31.21
N GLN A 66 -18.12 16.77 30.03
CA GLN A 66 -19.23 16.20 29.25
C GLN A 66 -18.91 14.80 28.73
N ILE A 67 -17.68 14.57 28.24
CA ILE A 67 -17.21 13.24 27.81
C ILE A 67 -17.34 12.26 28.98
N GLN A 68 -16.83 12.61 30.17
CA GLN A 68 -16.88 11.75 31.34
C GLN A 68 -18.32 11.44 31.79
N ALA A 69 -19.23 12.42 31.70
CA ALA A 69 -20.63 12.26 32.09
C ALA A 69 -21.45 11.42 31.10
N LEU A 70 -21.21 11.58 29.80
CA LEU A 70 -22.06 11.03 28.74
C LEU A 70 -21.52 9.73 28.09
N SER A 71 -20.46 9.15 28.65
CA SER A 71 -19.88 7.89 28.13
C SER A 71 -20.53 6.61 28.69
N GLY A 72 -21.65 6.72 29.42
CA GLY A 72 -22.23 5.60 30.18
C GLY A 72 -23.31 4.78 29.48
N SER A 73 -24.12 5.38 28.61
CA SER A 73 -25.24 4.71 27.91
C SER A 73 -25.29 5.07 26.42
N ALA A 74 -26.00 4.27 25.60
CA ALA A 74 -26.07 4.49 24.15
C ALA A 74 -26.76 5.81 23.76
N ASP A 75 -27.79 6.21 24.52
CA ASP A 75 -28.48 7.49 24.32
C ASP A 75 -27.56 8.67 24.68
N ASP A 76 -26.80 8.53 25.77
CA ASP A 76 -25.82 9.54 26.19
C ASP A 76 -24.68 9.67 25.17
N ILE A 77 -24.19 8.54 24.62
CA ILE A 77 -23.15 8.54 23.59
C ILE A 77 -23.63 9.23 22.31
N SER A 78 -24.89 9.08 21.95
CA SER A 78 -25.49 9.78 20.79
C SER A 78 -25.55 11.29 21.02
N GLN A 79 -25.91 11.73 22.23
CA GLN A 79 -25.85 13.14 22.61
C GLN A 79 -24.41 13.66 22.63
N LEU A 80 -23.48 12.88 23.20
CA LEU A 80 -22.05 13.19 23.22
C LEU A 80 -21.49 13.39 21.81
N HIS A 81 -21.86 12.53 20.87
CA HIS A 81 -21.43 12.64 19.47
C HIS A 81 -21.87 13.96 18.84
N ALA A 82 -23.09 14.43 19.12
CA ALA A 82 -23.56 15.72 18.62
C ALA A 82 -22.75 16.89 19.22
N HIS A 83 -22.43 16.84 20.51
CA HIS A 83 -21.58 17.84 21.17
C HIS A 83 -20.15 17.85 20.61
N LEU A 84 -19.56 16.67 20.40
CA LEU A 84 -18.21 16.53 19.83
C LEU A 84 -18.13 17.08 18.41
N LYS A 85 -19.15 16.84 17.57
CA LYS A 85 -19.25 17.45 16.23
C LYS A 85 -19.29 18.97 16.28
N ALA A 86 -20.01 19.56 17.24
CA ALA A 86 -20.05 21.01 17.42
C ALA A 86 -18.71 21.59 17.92
N ALA A 87 -17.89 20.77 18.59
CA ALA A 87 -16.60 21.16 19.15
C ALA A 87 -15.40 20.84 18.25
N GLU A 88 -15.59 20.51 16.96
CA GLU A 88 -14.46 20.15 16.07
C GLU A 88 -13.50 21.30 15.82
N GLU A 89 -13.99 22.51 15.55
CA GLU A 89 -13.11 23.67 15.29
C GLU A 89 -12.14 23.99 16.46
N PRO A 90 -12.60 24.11 17.72
CA PRO A 90 -11.69 24.39 18.84
C PRO A 90 -10.70 23.25 19.12
N LEU A 91 -11.00 22.01 18.74
CA LEU A 91 -10.05 20.89 18.87
C LEU A 91 -8.89 20.98 17.86
N HIS A 92 -9.04 21.74 16.77
CA HIS A 92 -7.99 21.87 15.76
C HIS A 92 -7.14 23.14 15.92
N SER A 93 -7.58 24.10 16.75
CA SER A 93 -6.87 25.37 16.91
C SER A 93 -5.58 25.25 17.73
N GLU A 94 -5.54 24.37 18.74
CA GLU A 94 -4.42 24.30 19.70
C GLU A 94 -4.00 22.86 20.04
N PRO A 95 -3.35 22.13 19.12
CA PRO A 95 -3.03 20.70 19.29
C PRO A 95 -2.14 20.42 20.50
N ASN A 96 -1.18 21.29 20.83
CA ASN A 96 -0.21 21.03 21.90
C ASN A 96 -0.84 20.96 23.31
N GLN A 97 -1.94 21.68 23.55
CA GLN A 97 -2.61 21.70 24.85
C GLN A 97 -3.44 20.43 25.10
N LEU A 98 -3.85 19.75 24.03
CA LEU A 98 -4.75 18.59 24.07
C LEU A 98 -4.16 17.37 24.79
N SER A 99 -2.83 17.27 24.84
CA SER A 99 -2.13 16.15 25.51
C SER A 99 -2.55 15.97 26.97
N SER A 100 -2.65 17.07 27.72
CA SER A 100 -3.03 17.06 29.15
C SER A 100 -4.48 16.62 29.40
N PHE A 101 -5.36 16.75 28.42
CA PHE A 101 -6.75 16.34 28.51
C PHE A 101 -6.93 14.85 28.21
N LEU A 102 -6.06 14.26 27.37
CA LEU A 102 -6.05 12.83 27.13
C LEU A 102 -5.73 12.04 28.41
N ASP A 103 -4.86 12.56 29.27
CA ASP A 103 -4.50 11.93 30.56
C ASP A 103 -5.69 11.87 31.55
N GLN A 104 -6.73 12.68 31.35
CA GLN A 104 -7.93 12.72 32.19
C GLN A 104 -9.03 11.75 31.72
N LEU A 105 -8.82 11.08 30.59
CA LEU A 105 -9.80 10.21 29.95
C LEU A 105 -9.33 8.76 29.92
N ASP A 106 -10.25 7.84 30.20
CA ASP A 106 -10.03 6.41 30.04
C ASP A 106 -10.28 6.03 28.56
N PRO A 107 -9.29 5.49 27.83
CA PRO A 107 -9.42 5.19 26.41
C PRO A 107 -10.45 4.09 26.11
N ALA A 108 -10.78 3.21 27.06
CA ALA A 108 -11.76 2.15 26.90
C ALA A 108 -13.19 2.63 27.20
N LYS A 109 -13.37 3.49 28.21
CA LYS A 109 -14.71 4.01 28.58
C LYS A 109 -15.12 5.21 27.73
N HIS A 110 -14.18 6.11 27.47
CA HIS A 110 -14.43 7.40 26.82
C HIS A 110 -13.94 7.41 25.37
N SER A 111 -13.98 6.26 24.68
CA SER A 111 -13.32 6.07 23.38
C SER A 111 -13.74 7.08 22.32
N LEU A 112 -15.02 7.45 22.24
CA LEU A 112 -15.50 8.43 21.27
C LEU A 112 -14.91 9.83 21.54
N GLY A 113 -14.99 10.32 22.79
CA GLY A 113 -14.43 11.61 23.16
C GLY A 113 -12.90 11.65 23.06
N TYR A 114 -12.25 10.57 23.51
CA TYR A 114 -10.79 10.40 23.38
C TYR A 114 -10.37 10.46 21.92
N LEU A 115 -11.11 9.82 21.01
CA LEU A 115 -10.81 9.82 19.58
C LEU A 115 -10.84 11.23 18.98
N TYR A 116 -11.84 12.04 19.32
CA TYR A 116 -11.95 13.43 18.86
C TYR A 116 -10.76 14.29 19.32
N ILE A 117 -10.39 14.17 20.60
CA ILE A 117 -9.23 14.91 21.15
C ILE A 117 -7.92 14.40 20.55
N LEU A 118 -7.77 13.08 20.38
CA LEU A 118 -6.57 12.47 19.80
C LEU A 118 -6.39 12.86 18.32
N GLU A 119 -7.48 12.92 17.56
CA GLU A 119 -7.46 13.37 16.17
C GLU A 119 -7.02 14.84 16.08
N GLY A 120 -7.61 15.73 16.88
CA GLY A 120 -7.17 17.12 17.01
C GLY A 120 -5.70 17.24 17.44
N PHE A 121 -5.26 16.45 18.44
CA PHE A 121 -3.88 16.43 18.96
C PHE A 121 -2.87 16.05 17.87
N THR A 122 -3.25 15.17 16.94
CA THR A 122 -2.38 14.64 15.88
C THR A 122 -2.55 15.32 14.53
N SER A 123 -3.43 16.34 14.46
CA SER A 123 -3.69 17.13 13.24
C SER A 123 -2.49 18.02 12.86
N GLY A 124 -1.80 18.59 13.85
CA GLY A 124 -0.65 19.48 13.68
C GLY A 124 0.63 18.80 13.20
N PRO A 125 1.65 19.57 12.77
CA PRO A 125 2.96 19.03 12.45
C PRO A 125 3.64 18.50 13.72
N VAL A 126 4.09 17.26 13.68
CA VAL A 126 4.76 16.59 14.80
C VAL A 126 6.26 16.56 14.53
N THR A 127 7.06 17.03 15.50
CA THR A 127 8.53 16.90 15.43
C THR A 127 8.97 15.47 15.72
N GLU A 128 10.16 15.08 15.28
CA GLU A 128 10.71 13.74 15.55
C GLU A 128 10.78 13.44 17.07
N GLU A 129 11.08 14.45 17.89
CA GLU A 129 11.12 14.37 19.35
C GLU A 129 9.75 14.00 19.95
N GLN A 130 8.67 14.55 19.39
CA GLN A 130 7.30 14.32 19.84
C GLN A 130 6.70 13.03 19.25
N ALA A 131 7.16 12.60 18.08
CA ALA A 131 6.64 11.44 17.36
C ALA A 131 6.63 10.17 18.22
N ASN A 132 7.64 9.98 19.08
CA ASN A 132 7.69 8.85 19.99
C ASN A 132 6.52 8.81 20.99
N ALA A 133 6.21 9.96 21.60
CA ALA A 133 5.09 10.08 22.53
C ALA A 133 3.77 9.88 21.79
N VAL A 134 3.61 10.50 20.62
CA VAL A 134 2.40 10.37 19.78
C VAL A 134 2.15 8.92 19.39
N VAL A 135 3.17 8.19 18.92
CA VAL A 135 3.06 6.76 18.57
C VAL A 135 2.59 5.94 19.77
N LEU A 136 3.15 6.19 20.96
CA LEU A 136 2.74 5.48 22.18
C LEU A 136 1.30 5.79 22.58
N THR A 137 0.89 7.06 22.51
CA THR A 137 -0.48 7.49 22.82
C THR A 137 -1.49 6.86 21.88
N ILE A 138 -1.23 6.90 20.56
CA ILE A 138 -2.12 6.30 19.56
C ILE A 138 -2.18 4.77 19.74
N ALA A 139 -1.03 4.11 19.91
CA ALA A 139 -0.99 2.65 20.05
C ALA A 139 -1.77 2.18 21.30
N ARG A 140 -1.60 2.87 22.44
CA ARG A 140 -2.35 2.60 23.68
C ARG A 140 -3.85 2.79 23.48
N PHE A 141 -4.25 3.85 22.79
CA PHE A 141 -5.66 4.09 22.49
C PHE A 141 -6.24 2.98 21.59
N ILE A 142 -5.56 2.62 20.50
CA ILE A 142 -6.01 1.56 19.60
C ILE A 142 -6.17 0.22 20.33
N ASP A 143 -5.26 -0.09 21.25
CA ASP A 143 -5.34 -1.31 22.06
C ASP A 143 -6.59 -1.31 22.96
N ALA A 144 -6.83 -0.21 23.68
CA ALA A 144 -7.88 -0.11 24.70
C ALA A 144 -9.28 0.26 24.19
N CYS A 145 -9.43 0.95 23.05
CA CYS A 145 -10.70 1.56 22.64
C CYS A 145 -11.84 0.57 22.40
N ALA A 146 -13.07 1.00 22.69
CA ALA A 146 -14.28 0.23 22.44
C ALA A 146 -14.72 0.34 20.96
N ALA A 147 -14.97 -0.80 20.31
CA ALA A 147 -15.26 -0.88 18.87
C ALA A 147 -16.58 -0.19 18.49
N ASP A 148 -17.61 -0.33 19.32
CA ASP A 148 -18.93 0.29 19.17
C ASP A 148 -18.85 1.83 19.15
N GLN A 149 -18.02 2.41 20.01
CA GLN A 149 -17.83 3.86 20.06
C GLN A 149 -17.02 4.40 18.87
N ILE A 150 -15.94 3.74 18.47
CA ILE A 150 -15.13 4.20 17.32
C ILE A 150 -15.91 4.11 16.00
N CYS A 151 -16.85 3.16 15.87
CA CYS A 151 -17.70 3.04 14.69
C CYS A 151 -18.59 4.28 14.45
N LEU A 152 -18.87 5.08 15.49
CA LEU A 152 -19.64 6.33 15.35
C LEU A 152 -18.86 7.43 14.62
N ALA A 153 -17.53 7.39 14.68
CA ALA A 153 -16.64 8.38 14.07
C ALA A 153 -15.49 7.69 13.29
N LEU A 154 -15.87 6.77 12.41
CA LEU A 154 -14.97 5.87 11.68
C LEU A 154 -13.88 6.61 10.88
N ASP A 155 -14.24 7.72 10.21
CA ASP A 155 -13.31 8.54 9.44
C ASP A 155 -12.19 9.14 10.31
N LYS A 156 -12.52 9.56 11.54
CA LYS A 156 -11.53 10.08 12.50
C LYS A 156 -10.62 8.96 12.99
N PHE A 157 -11.17 7.77 13.26
CA PHE A 157 -10.37 6.63 13.67
C PHE A 157 -9.39 6.19 12.57
N ILE A 158 -9.83 6.13 11.32
CA ILE A 158 -8.97 5.86 10.16
C ILE A 158 -7.87 6.93 10.04
N THR A 159 -8.22 8.20 10.25
CA THR A 159 -7.27 9.33 10.20
C THR A 159 -6.17 9.18 11.25
N VAL A 160 -6.53 8.87 12.50
CA VAL A 160 -5.58 8.60 13.59
C VAL A 160 -4.68 7.39 13.27
N CYS A 161 -5.23 6.30 12.71
CA CYS A 161 -4.45 5.13 12.30
C CYS A 161 -3.45 5.47 11.18
N LYS A 162 -3.88 6.24 10.17
CA LYS A 162 -2.97 6.75 9.12
C LYS A 162 -1.89 7.64 9.71
N ARG A 163 -2.22 8.44 10.73
CA ARG A 163 -1.25 9.27 11.44
C ARG A 163 -0.23 8.44 12.21
N LEU A 164 -0.66 7.36 12.88
CA LEU A 164 0.26 6.40 13.48
C LEU A 164 1.27 5.88 12.45
N LYS A 165 0.80 5.46 11.27
CA LYS A 165 1.68 5.03 10.18
C LYS A 165 2.67 6.13 9.81
N ASP A 166 2.21 7.36 9.56
CA ASP A 166 3.09 8.48 9.21
C ASP A 166 4.18 8.70 10.28
N GLN A 167 3.83 8.64 11.56
CA GLN A 167 4.77 8.83 12.67
C GLN A 167 5.80 7.68 12.79
N VAL A 168 5.39 6.42 12.62
CA VAL A 168 6.36 5.31 12.66
C VAL A 168 7.26 5.28 11.44
N LEU A 169 6.83 5.83 10.31
CA LEU A 169 7.65 6.02 9.12
C LEU A 169 8.65 7.18 9.31
N LEU A 170 8.22 8.28 9.93
CA LEU A 170 9.11 9.39 10.31
C LEU A 170 10.23 8.93 11.24
N LEU A 171 9.92 8.03 12.19
CA LEU A 171 10.89 7.43 13.11
C LEU A 171 11.71 6.28 12.52
N GLU A 172 11.54 5.98 11.23
CA GLU A 172 12.17 4.83 10.55
C GLU A 172 11.93 3.48 11.26
N ALA A 173 10.83 3.35 12.00
CA ALA A 173 10.51 2.21 12.85
C ALA A 173 9.15 1.57 12.50
N PRO A 174 8.90 1.15 11.23
CA PRO A 174 7.61 0.68 10.76
C PRO A 174 7.05 -0.52 11.54
N LEU A 175 7.93 -1.35 12.11
CA LEU A 175 7.55 -2.50 12.93
C LEU A 175 6.65 -2.11 14.11
N ARG A 176 6.85 -0.92 14.70
CA ARG A 176 6.06 -0.41 15.83
C ARG A 176 4.60 -0.16 15.47
N GLY A 177 4.31 0.06 14.20
CA GLY A 177 2.94 0.28 13.71
C GLY A 177 2.19 -1.01 13.34
N VAL A 178 2.89 -2.13 13.13
CA VAL A 178 2.27 -3.35 12.58
C VAL A 178 1.19 -3.92 13.50
N TYR A 179 1.51 -4.14 14.78
CA TYR A 179 0.56 -4.74 15.72
C TYR A 179 -0.62 -3.81 16.08
N PRO A 180 -0.39 -2.51 16.38
CA PRO A 180 -1.51 -1.59 16.57
C PRO A 180 -2.40 -1.50 15.32
N MET A 181 -1.82 -1.43 14.11
CA MET A 181 -2.62 -1.36 12.88
C MET A 181 -3.43 -2.64 12.63
N LEU A 182 -2.89 -3.82 12.96
CA LEU A 182 -3.64 -5.08 12.92
C LEU A 182 -4.80 -5.09 13.92
N THR A 183 -4.58 -4.53 15.12
CA THR A 183 -5.62 -4.42 16.15
C THR A 183 -6.72 -3.45 15.72
N ALA A 184 -6.34 -2.30 15.16
CA ALA A 184 -7.27 -1.34 14.57
C ALA A 184 -8.10 -2.00 13.47
N LEU A 185 -7.45 -2.68 12.52
CA LEU A 185 -8.12 -3.39 11.42
C LEU A 185 -9.21 -4.33 11.92
N ARG A 186 -8.88 -5.19 12.91
CA ARG A 186 -9.84 -6.14 13.50
C ARG A 186 -11.00 -5.47 14.22
N LYS A 187 -10.83 -4.26 14.75
CA LYS A 187 -11.91 -3.48 15.38
C LYS A 187 -12.82 -2.80 14.36
N LEU A 188 -12.32 -2.41 13.18
CA LEU A 188 -13.17 -1.89 12.09
C LEU A 188 -13.95 -2.98 11.38
N GLN A 189 -13.32 -4.15 11.22
CA GLN A 189 -13.78 -5.17 10.29
C GLN A 189 -15.01 -5.88 10.85
N THR A 190 -16.17 -5.63 10.25
CA THR A 190 -17.41 -6.36 10.53
C THR A 190 -17.42 -7.73 9.84
N THR A 191 -16.83 -7.81 8.65
CA THR A 191 -16.68 -9.04 7.84
C THR A 191 -15.26 -9.13 7.27
N THR A 192 -14.69 -10.34 7.23
CA THR A 192 -13.35 -10.57 6.63
C THR A 192 -13.32 -10.33 5.11
N GLU A 193 -14.50 -10.22 4.50
CA GLU A 193 -14.71 -10.08 3.06
C GLU A 193 -14.67 -8.61 2.57
N HIS A 194 -14.66 -7.64 3.49
CA HIS A 194 -14.66 -6.21 3.15
C HIS A 194 -13.25 -5.59 3.23
N LEU A 195 -12.86 -4.90 2.16
CA LEU A 195 -11.61 -4.15 2.10
C LEU A 195 -11.72 -2.79 2.80
N THR A 196 -11.32 -2.74 4.06
CA THR A 196 -11.17 -1.48 4.78
C THR A 196 -9.96 -0.65 4.29
N PRO A 197 -9.97 0.68 4.48
CA PRO A 197 -8.83 1.56 4.17
C PRO A 197 -7.55 1.29 4.96
N LEU A 198 -7.60 0.47 6.02
CA LEU A 198 -6.43 0.13 6.84
C LEU A 198 -5.64 -1.06 6.30
N HIS A 199 -6.25 -1.91 5.46
CA HIS A 199 -5.57 -3.04 4.83
C HIS A 199 -4.29 -2.63 4.08
N PRO A 200 -4.33 -1.69 3.11
CA PRO A 200 -3.12 -1.28 2.39
C PRO A 200 -2.08 -0.63 3.30
N GLU A 201 -2.50 0.11 4.33
CA GLU A 201 -1.58 0.76 5.28
C GLU A 201 -0.83 -0.28 6.14
N LEU A 202 -1.53 -1.33 6.59
CA LEU A 202 -0.93 -2.44 7.32
C LEU A 202 0.04 -3.25 6.43
N LEU A 203 -0.34 -3.54 5.19
CA LEU A 203 0.54 -4.26 4.26
C LEU A 203 1.80 -3.45 3.93
N LEU A 204 1.70 -2.13 3.80
CA LEU A 204 2.87 -1.26 3.63
C LEU A 204 3.82 -1.36 4.83
N LEU A 205 3.30 -1.29 6.06
CA LEU A 205 4.12 -1.46 7.27
C LEU A 205 4.75 -2.86 7.34
N CYS A 206 4.01 -3.91 6.98
CA CYS A 206 4.55 -5.27 6.91
C CYS A 206 5.66 -5.40 5.87
N LEU A 207 5.52 -4.76 4.71
CA LEU A 207 6.53 -4.76 3.66
C LEU A 207 7.83 -4.07 4.10
N LEU A 208 7.71 -2.86 4.68
CA LEU A 208 8.86 -2.07 5.12
C LEU A 208 9.58 -2.69 6.33
N SER A 209 8.83 -3.30 7.25
CA SER A 209 9.39 -4.00 8.42
C SER A 209 9.80 -5.45 8.13
N LYS A 210 9.57 -5.96 6.91
CA LYS A 210 9.74 -7.37 6.52
C LYS A 210 8.93 -8.35 7.40
N SER A 211 7.83 -7.90 7.99
CA SER A 211 6.91 -8.69 8.82
C SER A 211 5.92 -9.48 7.97
N TYR A 212 6.43 -10.29 7.04
CA TYR A 212 5.61 -10.96 6.02
C TYR A 212 4.63 -11.98 6.60
N LYS A 213 4.92 -12.59 7.76
CA LYS A 213 4.00 -13.53 8.42
C LYS A 213 2.65 -12.88 8.74
N ILE A 214 2.68 -11.65 9.26
CA ILE A 214 1.46 -10.90 9.58
C ILE A 214 0.77 -10.48 8.28
N GLY A 215 1.52 -9.97 7.30
CA GLY A 215 0.98 -9.64 5.98
C GLY A 215 0.26 -10.81 5.32
N LEU A 216 0.84 -12.01 5.36
CA LEU A 216 0.23 -13.22 4.79
C LEU A 216 -1.08 -13.62 5.49
N SER A 217 -1.17 -13.48 6.81
CA SER A 217 -2.41 -13.83 7.54
C SER A 217 -3.62 -13.00 7.12
N ILE A 218 -3.40 -11.79 6.59
CA ILE A 218 -4.47 -10.92 6.08
C ILE A 218 -4.78 -11.25 4.61
N LEU A 219 -3.79 -11.69 3.85
CA LEU A 219 -3.94 -12.06 2.43
C LEU A 219 -4.57 -13.46 2.24
N GLU A 220 -4.75 -14.20 3.32
CA GLU A 220 -5.47 -15.48 3.34
C GLU A 220 -6.99 -15.28 3.26
N ASP A 221 -7.51 -14.12 3.68
CA ASP A 221 -8.92 -13.78 3.57
C ASP A 221 -9.32 -13.44 2.11
N ASP A 222 -10.48 -13.93 1.68
CA ASP A 222 -11.05 -13.62 0.37
C ASP A 222 -11.89 -12.33 0.46
N ILE A 223 -11.41 -11.28 -0.20
CA ILE A 223 -12.06 -9.96 -0.24
C ILE A 223 -13.00 -9.88 -1.45
N PHE A 224 -14.27 -9.56 -1.20
CA PHE A 224 -15.31 -9.41 -2.22
C PHE A 224 -15.87 -7.99 -2.30
N GLU A 225 -15.82 -7.21 -1.21
CA GLU A 225 -16.38 -5.86 -1.14
C GLU A 225 -15.26 -4.82 -1.08
N VAL A 226 -15.37 -3.78 -1.92
CA VAL A 226 -14.36 -2.75 -2.09
C VAL A 226 -15.03 -1.40 -2.30
N ASP A 227 -14.75 -0.43 -1.42
CA ASP A 227 -15.34 0.91 -1.53
C ASP A 227 -14.49 1.83 -2.41
N GLN A 228 -13.16 1.79 -2.23
CA GLN A 228 -12.24 2.74 -2.84
C GLN A 228 -11.29 2.03 -3.81
N PRO A 229 -11.27 2.40 -5.11
CA PRO A 229 -10.39 1.78 -6.09
C PRO A 229 -8.91 1.85 -5.68
N ARG A 230 -8.47 3.00 -5.15
CA ARG A 230 -7.07 3.22 -4.72
C ARG A 230 -6.63 2.20 -3.67
N ASP A 231 -7.50 1.87 -2.73
CA ASP A 231 -7.17 0.94 -1.65
C ASP A 231 -7.02 -0.49 -2.20
N LEU A 232 -7.83 -0.88 -3.18
CA LEU A 232 -7.66 -2.14 -3.91
C LEU A 232 -6.32 -2.20 -4.66
N PHE A 233 -5.95 -1.13 -5.38
CA PHE A 233 -4.66 -1.08 -6.09
C PHE A 233 -3.49 -1.29 -5.13
N LEU A 234 -3.49 -0.61 -3.99
CA LEU A 234 -2.42 -0.71 -2.99
C LEU A 234 -2.43 -2.04 -2.25
N TYR A 235 -3.60 -2.53 -1.86
CA TYR A 235 -3.76 -3.83 -1.20
C TYR A 235 -3.16 -4.95 -2.05
N CYS A 236 -3.60 -5.04 -3.31
CA CYS A 236 -3.13 -6.04 -4.24
C CYS A 236 -1.64 -5.86 -4.60
N TYR A 237 -1.16 -4.62 -4.77
CA TYR A 237 0.25 -4.39 -5.10
C TYR A 237 1.18 -4.76 -3.94
N TYR A 238 0.93 -4.26 -2.72
CA TYR A 238 1.74 -4.57 -1.54
C TYR A 238 1.61 -6.04 -1.14
N GLY A 239 0.41 -6.61 -1.22
CA GLY A 239 0.19 -8.03 -1.01
C GLY A 239 0.96 -8.88 -2.02
N GLY A 240 0.95 -8.50 -3.29
CA GLY A 240 1.76 -9.12 -4.34
C GLY A 240 3.25 -9.10 -4.01
N MET A 241 3.78 -7.96 -3.54
CA MET A 241 5.18 -7.84 -3.12
C MET A 241 5.53 -8.72 -1.91
N ILE A 242 4.65 -8.82 -0.92
CA ILE A 242 4.83 -9.71 0.25
C ILE A 242 4.86 -11.17 -0.21
N CYS A 243 3.92 -11.58 -1.07
CA CYS A 243 3.87 -12.92 -1.64
C CYS A 243 5.12 -13.23 -2.48
N ILE A 244 5.62 -12.27 -3.26
CA ILE A 244 6.91 -12.38 -3.97
C ILE A 244 8.06 -12.60 -3.00
N GLY A 245 8.14 -11.79 -1.93
CA GLY A 245 9.18 -11.90 -0.91
C GLY A 245 9.22 -13.27 -0.23
N GLN A 246 8.07 -13.92 -0.12
CA GLN A 246 7.90 -15.27 0.42
C GLN A 246 7.89 -16.38 -0.65
N LYS A 247 8.21 -16.04 -1.92
CA LYS A 247 8.16 -16.94 -3.09
C LYS A 247 6.82 -17.65 -3.31
N ARG A 248 5.71 -17.11 -2.77
CA ARG A 248 4.34 -17.55 -3.06
C ARG A 248 3.87 -16.95 -4.39
N PHE A 249 4.53 -17.34 -5.48
CA PHE A 249 4.35 -16.71 -6.80
C PHE A 249 2.93 -16.86 -7.37
N GLY A 250 2.24 -17.97 -7.09
CA GLY A 250 0.84 -18.16 -7.52
C GLY A 250 -0.10 -17.05 -6.98
N LYS A 251 -0.14 -16.88 -5.66
CA LYS A 251 -0.93 -15.82 -5.02
C LYS A 251 -0.44 -14.42 -5.41
N ALA A 252 0.88 -14.23 -5.60
CA ALA A 252 1.41 -12.96 -6.10
C ALA A 252 0.87 -12.60 -7.49
N LEU A 253 0.79 -13.57 -8.41
CA LEU A 253 0.24 -13.36 -9.74
C LEU A 253 -1.24 -13.00 -9.72
N GLU A 254 -2.03 -13.65 -8.86
CA GLU A 254 -3.45 -13.32 -8.66
C GLU A 254 -3.62 -11.86 -8.21
N LEU A 255 -2.88 -11.45 -7.17
CA LEU A 255 -2.95 -10.09 -6.64
C LEU A 255 -2.49 -9.06 -7.67
N LEU A 256 -1.34 -9.28 -8.33
CA LEU A 256 -0.84 -8.37 -9.37
C LEU A 256 -1.79 -8.29 -10.57
N ARG A 257 -2.40 -9.41 -10.97
CA ARG A 257 -3.43 -9.44 -12.01
C ARG A 257 -4.64 -8.61 -11.62
N ASN A 258 -5.09 -8.67 -10.37
CA ASN A 258 -6.19 -7.85 -9.88
C ASN A 258 -5.90 -6.34 -10.03
N VAL A 259 -4.66 -5.90 -9.79
CA VAL A 259 -4.22 -4.51 -10.06
C VAL A 259 -4.37 -4.18 -11.56
N ILE A 260 -3.88 -5.05 -12.44
CA ILE A 260 -3.87 -4.82 -13.90
C ILE A 260 -5.29 -4.80 -14.47
N THR A 261 -6.18 -5.66 -13.98
CA THR A 261 -7.55 -5.79 -14.48
C THR A 261 -8.56 -4.87 -13.81
N ALA A 262 -8.21 -4.25 -12.68
CA ALA A 262 -9.08 -3.31 -11.99
C ALA A 262 -9.49 -2.16 -12.94
N PRO A 263 -10.77 -1.74 -12.92
CA PRO A 263 -11.23 -0.60 -13.71
C PRO A 263 -10.41 0.66 -13.43
N MET A 264 -9.94 1.33 -14.48
CA MET A 264 -9.21 2.59 -14.38
C MET A 264 -9.54 3.52 -15.55
N ASN A 265 -9.74 4.80 -15.24
CA ASN A 265 -10.00 5.85 -16.22
C ASN A 265 -8.72 6.51 -16.73
N ALA A 266 -7.64 6.44 -15.95
CA ALA A 266 -6.33 6.94 -16.28
C ALA A 266 -5.27 5.91 -15.83
N ILE A 267 -4.14 5.90 -16.51
CA ILE A 267 -3.03 5.04 -16.11
C ILE A 267 -2.46 5.55 -14.77
N ASN A 268 -2.20 4.63 -13.85
CA ASN A 268 -1.61 4.95 -12.56
C ASN A 268 -0.25 4.26 -12.39
N ALA A 269 0.64 4.87 -11.60
CA ALA A 269 2.00 4.34 -11.40
C ALA A 269 2.00 2.97 -10.73
N ILE A 270 1.03 2.69 -9.85
CA ILE A 270 0.89 1.40 -9.16
C ILE A 270 0.67 0.27 -10.16
N ALA A 271 -0.20 0.47 -11.15
CA ALA A 271 -0.51 -0.50 -12.21
C ALA A 271 0.69 -0.75 -13.12
N VAL A 272 1.48 0.30 -13.43
CA VAL A 272 2.72 0.16 -14.20
C VAL A 272 3.72 -0.72 -13.44
N GLU A 273 3.98 -0.42 -12.17
CA GLU A 273 4.88 -1.20 -11.33
C GLU A 273 4.40 -2.64 -11.09
N ALA A 274 3.09 -2.82 -10.91
CA ALA A 274 2.48 -4.14 -10.79
C ALA A 274 2.64 -4.95 -12.08
N TYR A 275 2.46 -4.33 -13.25
CA TYR A 275 2.60 -5.01 -14.54
C TYR A 275 4.05 -5.45 -14.80
N LYS A 276 5.04 -4.61 -14.48
CA LYS A 276 6.46 -4.99 -14.53
C LYS A 276 6.73 -6.26 -13.70
N LYS A 277 6.27 -6.28 -12.44
CA LYS A 277 6.44 -7.41 -11.53
C LYS A 277 5.63 -8.64 -11.99
N TYR A 278 4.43 -8.44 -12.54
CA TYR A 278 3.59 -9.51 -13.08
C TYR A 278 4.29 -10.26 -14.22
N ILE A 279 4.94 -9.52 -15.14
CA ILE A 279 5.73 -10.13 -16.22
C ILE A 279 6.86 -10.99 -15.63
N LEU A 280 7.67 -10.43 -14.72
CA LEU A 280 8.80 -11.16 -14.12
C LEU A 280 8.35 -12.41 -13.38
N VAL A 281 7.31 -12.29 -12.54
CA VAL A 281 6.80 -13.42 -11.77
C VAL A 281 6.16 -14.47 -12.66
N SER A 282 5.47 -14.07 -13.75
CA SER A 282 4.91 -15.02 -14.73
C SER A 282 6.02 -15.81 -15.42
N LEU A 283 7.12 -15.13 -15.78
CA LEU A 283 8.29 -15.77 -16.35
C LEU A 283 8.99 -16.70 -15.36
N ILE A 284 8.94 -16.46 -14.05
CA ILE A 284 9.50 -17.35 -13.03
C ILE A 284 8.60 -18.58 -12.85
N GLN A 285 7.31 -18.36 -12.59
CA GLN A 285 6.34 -19.40 -12.21
C GLN A 285 5.87 -20.27 -13.38
N HIS A 286 5.42 -19.65 -14.48
CA HIS A 286 4.81 -20.38 -15.60
C HIS A 286 5.79 -20.57 -16.75
N GLY A 287 6.76 -19.67 -16.83
CA GLY A 287 7.79 -19.76 -17.82
C GLY A 287 7.50 -19.28 -19.20
N GLN A 288 6.38 -18.61 -19.30
CA GLN A 288 5.91 -17.93 -20.47
C GLN A 288 5.16 -16.70 -20.00
N PHE A 289 5.02 -15.75 -20.90
CA PHE A 289 4.24 -14.56 -20.67
C PHE A 289 3.43 -14.25 -21.92
N SER A 290 2.12 -14.16 -21.76
CA SER A 290 1.26 -13.65 -22.83
C SER A 290 1.11 -12.15 -22.68
N THR A 291 1.40 -11.43 -23.76
CA THR A 291 1.15 -9.98 -23.82
C THR A 291 -0.34 -9.65 -23.97
N SER A 292 -1.20 -10.65 -24.21
CA SER A 292 -2.65 -10.45 -24.28
C SER A 292 -3.26 -10.36 -22.88
N LEU A 293 -3.85 -9.20 -22.58
CA LEU A 293 -4.63 -9.01 -21.37
C LEU A 293 -6.08 -9.52 -21.57
N PRO A 294 -6.78 -9.95 -20.51
CA PRO A 294 -8.18 -10.34 -20.61
C PRO A 294 -9.05 -9.23 -21.23
N LYS A 295 -10.09 -9.61 -21.98
CA LYS A 295 -10.96 -8.67 -22.71
C LYS A 295 -11.65 -7.65 -21.80
N TYR A 296 -11.93 -8.03 -20.55
CA TYR A 296 -12.55 -7.17 -19.54
C TYR A 296 -11.59 -6.16 -18.89
N THR A 297 -10.29 -6.22 -19.23
CA THR A 297 -9.31 -5.22 -18.77
C THR A 297 -9.63 -3.86 -19.39
N SER A 298 -9.45 -2.78 -18.63
CA SER A 298 -9.73 -1.43 -19.13
C SER A 298 -8.96 -1.10 -20.42
N SER A 299 -9.59 -0.35 -21.33
CA SER A 299 -8.98 0.07 -22.60
C SER A 299 -7.72 0.91 -22.40
N VAL A 300 -7.69 1.70 -21.33
CA VAL A 300 -6.53 2.51 -20.91
C VAL A 300 -5.35 1.60 -20.54
N ALA A 301 -5.58 0.57 -19.72
CA ALA A 301 -4.53 -0.40 -19.37
C ALA A 301 -4.03 -1.15 -20.60
N GLN A 302 -4.93 -1.67 -21.44
CA GLN A 302 -4.58 -2.40 -22.67
C GLN A 302 -3.72 -1.55 -23.63
N ARG A 303 -4.02 -0.26 -23.77
CA ARG A 303 -3.28 0.64 -24.67
C ARG A 303 -1.92 1.06 -24.10
N ASN A 304 -1.82 1.30 -22.80
CA ASN A 304 -0.67 2.00 -22.22
C ASN A 304 0.34 1.05 -21.54
N LEU A 305 -0.11 0.00 -20.84
CA LEU A 305 0.80 -0.83 -20.02
C LEU A 305 1.91 -1.49 -20.85
N LYS A 306 1.57 -2.00 -22.04
CA LYS A 306 2.54 -2.58 -22.97
C LYS A 306 3.61 -1.56 -23.36
N ASN A 307 3.19 -0.33 -23.69
CA ASN A 307 4.10 0.73 -24.14
C ASN A 307 4.99 1.27 -23.02
N LEU A 308 4.45 1.36 -21.80
CA LEU A 308 5.22 1.85 -20.65
C LEU A 308 6.21 0.82 -20.09
N CYS A 309 5.99 -0.47 -20.38
CA CYS A 309 6.80 -1.57 -19.84
C CYS A 309 7.60 -2.32 -20.90
N GLN A 310 7.93 -1.68 -22.04
CA GLN A 310 8.63 -2.33 -23.16
C GLN A 310 9.89 -3.11 -22.77
N PRO A 311 10.80 -2.62 -21.90
CA PRO A 311 11.97 -3.40 -21.51
C PRO A 311 11.64 -4.75 -20.84
N TYR A 312 10.51 -4.83 -20.15
CA TYR A 312 10.05 -6.08 -19.51
C TYR A 312 9.38 -7.01 -20.53
N ILE A 313 8.69 -6.45 -21.54
CA ILE A 313 8.11 -7.22 -22.65
C ILE A 313 9.21 -7.81 -23.53
N GLU A 314 10.25 -7.03 -23.84
CA GLU A 314 11.42 -7.49 -24.58
C GLU A 314 12.22 -8.55 -23.81
N LEU A 315 12.33 -8.41 -22.48
CA LEU A 315 12.88 -9.47 -21.62
C LEU A 315 12.07 -10.77 -21.78
N ALA A 316 10.74 -10.69 -21.74
CA ALA A 316 9.86 -11.86 -21.93
C ALA A 316 10.00 -12.48 -23.32
N HIS A 317 10.18 -11.67 -24.36
CA HIS A 317 10.45 -12.17 -25.71
C HIS A 317 11.82 -12.87 -25.79
N THR A 318 12.86 -12.27 -25.23
CA THR A 318 14.20 -12.87 -25.15
C THR A 318 14.17 -14.20 -24.40
N TYR A 319 13.36 -14.26 -23.33
CA TYR A 319 13.10 -15.48 -22.58
C TYR A 319 12.50 -16.59 -23.45
N GLY A 320 11.47 -16.27 -24.25
CA GLY A 320 10.78 -17.20 -25.13
C GLY A 320 11.68 -17.82 -26.22
N ASN A 321 12.77 -17.15 -26.60
CA ASN A 321 13.73 -17.66 -27.59
C ASN A 321 14.62 -18.80 -27.07
N GLY A 322 14.62 -19.09 -25.76
CA GLY A 322 15.29 -20.27 -25.22
C GLY A 322 16.82 -20.19 -25.12
N ARG A 323 17.45 -19.03 -25.41
CA ARG A 323 18.91 -18.83 -25.30
C ARG A 323 19.29 -18.07 -24.04
N ILE A 324 19.92 -18.76 -23.09
CA ILE A 324 20.25 -18.22 -21.76
C ILE A 324 21.26 -17.07 -21.84
N THR A 325 22.32 -17.23 -22.63
CA THR A 325 23.33 -16.18 -22.84
C THR A 325 22.75 -14.87 -23.38
N MET A 326 21.74 -14.94 -24.27
CA MET A 326 21.04 -13.74 -24.76
C MET A 326 20.23 -13.07 -23.65
N LEU A 327 19.58 -13.86 -22.80
CA LEU A 327 18.81 -13.36 -21.67
C LEU A 327 19.72 -12.69 -20.63
N GLU A 328 20.85 -13.30 -20.30
CA GLU A 328 21.87 -12.73 -19.40
C GLU A 328 22.41 -11.40 -19.92
N ASN A 329 22.79 -11.37 -21.20
CA ASN A 329 23.27 -10.15 -21.86
C ASN A 329 22.20 -9.05 -21.86
N TYR A 330 20.93 -9.40 -22.08
CA TYR A 330 19.83 -8.43 -22.05
C TYR A 330 19.63 -7.84 -20.65
N VAL A 331 19.65 -8.67 -19.61
CA VAL A 331 19.54 -8.22 -18.21
C VAL A 331 20.73 -7.34 -17.83
N GLN A 332 21.95 -7.71 -18.24
CA GLN A 332 23.15 -6.93 -17.98
C GLN A 332 23.13 -5.58 -18.71
N ALA A 333 22.71 -5.55 -19.97
CA ALA A 333 22.61 -4.33 -20.77
C ALA A 333 21.54 -3.36 -20.25
N ASN A 334 20.47 -3.87 -19.63
CA ASN A 334 19.39 -3.05 -19.06
C ASN A 334 19.44 -2.97 -17.52
N ARG A 335 20.58 -3.30 -16.90
CA ARG A 335 20.74 -3.40 -15.44
C ARG A 335 20.26 -2.14 -14.71
N GLU A 336 20.67 -0.96 -15.16
CA GLU A 336 20.31 0.32 -14.54
C GLU A 336 18.79 0.54 -14.51
N LYS A 337 18.06 0.13 -15.55
CA LYS A 337 16.59 0.24 -15.58
C LYS A 337 15.95 -0.65 -14.52
N PHE A 338 16.41 -1.89 -14.39
CA PHE A 338 15.90 -2.82 -13.37
C PHE A 338 16.29 -2.41 -11.95
N GLU A 339 17.45 -1.76 -11.76
CA GLU A 339 17.85 -1.19 -10.46
C GLU A 339 16.99 0.01 -10.08
N ASN A 340 16.76 0.95 -11.02
CA ASN A 340 15.90 2.12 -10.81
C ASN A 340 14.46 1.72 -10.45
N ASP A 341 13.95 0.64 -11.08
CA ASP A 341 12.62 0.08 -10.78
C ASP A 341 12.61 -0.84 -9.54
N ASN A 342 13.73 -1.03 -8.85
CA ASN A 342 13.90 -1.97 -7.72
C ASN A 342 13.50 -3.42 -8.03
N ASN A 343 13.67 -3.87 -9.27
CA ASN A 343 13.28 -5.19 -9.76
C ASN A 343 14.46 -6.08 -10.19
N LEU A 344 15.72 -5.62 -10.04
CA LEU A 344 16.90 -6.38 -10.47
C LEU A 344 16.97 -7.79 -9.88
N GLY A 345 16.61 -7.96 -8.61
CA GLY A 345 16.59 -9.28 -7.97
C GLY A 345 15.64 -10.26 -8.66
N LEU A 346 14.46 -9.78 -9.08
CA LEU A 346 13.51 -10.58 -9.83
C LEU A 346 13.98 -10.87 -11.26
N ALA A 347 14.61 -9.91 -11.93
CA ALA A 347 15.20 -10.14 -13.25
C ALA A 347 16.29 -11.23 -13.21
N LYS A 348 17.12 -11.27 -12.15
CA LYS A 348 18.08 -12.36 -11.92
C LYS A 348 17.39 -13.70 -11.65
N GLN A 349 16.28 -13.71 -10.92
CA GLN A 349 15.48 -14.92 -10.72
C GLN A 349 14.84 -15.42 -12.02
N VAL A 350 14.44 -14.53 -12.93
CA VAL A 350 13.98 -14.91 -14.27
C VAL A 350 15.08 -15.69 -15.00
N VAL A 351 16.32 -15.18 -15.03
CA VAL A 351 17.47 -15.90 -15.60
C VAL A 351 17.65 -17.27 -14.94
N SER A 352 17.67 -17.33 -13.61
CA SER A 352 17.81 -18.59 -12.85
C SER A 352 16.70 -19.61 -13.18
N SER A 353 15.46 -19.13 -13.37
CA SER A 353 14.33 -19.99 -13.72
C SER A 353 14.48 -20.67 -15.09
N MET A 354 15.30 -20.11 -15.98
CA MET A 354 15.56 -20.67 -17.32
C MET A 354 16.42 -21.93 -17.27
N TYR A 355 17.41 -21.94 -16.37
CA TYR A 355 18.20 -23.13 -16.08
C TYR A 355 17.31 -24.25 -15.52
N LYS A 356 16.50 -23.93 -14.50
CA LYS A 356 15.55 -24.89 -13.89
C LYS A 356 14.61 -25.48 -14.92
N ARG A 357 14.02 -24.64 -15.79
CA ARG A 357 13.08 -25.12 -16.81
C ARG A 357 13.73 -25.92 -17.92
N SER A 358 14.97 -25.61 -18.27
CA SER A 358 15.74 -26.40 -19.24
C SER A 358 15.99 -27.82 -18.69
N ILE A 359 16.32 -27.94 -17.39
CA ILE A 359 16.47 -29.24 -16.71
C ILE A 359 15.14 -29.99 -16.65
N GLN A 360 14.04 -29.32 -16.27
CA GLN A 360 12.70 -29.91 -16.28
C GLN A 360 12.31 -30.46 -17.66
N ARG A 361 12.72 -29.81 -18.76
CA ARG A 361 12.45 -30.33 -20.10
C ARG A 361 13.23 -31.62 -20.40
N LEU A 362 14.42 -31.81 -19.82
CA LEU A 362 15.19 -33.05 -19.99
C LEU A 362 14.51 -34.25 -19.34
N THR A 363 13.74 -34.05 -18.26
CA THR A 363 12.99 -35.13 -17.61
C THR A 363 11.86 -35.69 -18.49
N LEU A 364 11.42 -34.94 -19.50
CA LEU A 364 10.40 -35.39 -20.46
C LEU A 364 10.96 -36.31 -21.55
N THR A 365 12.28 -36.26 -21.80
CA THR A 365 12.91 -36.98 -22.92
C THR A 365 13.90 -38.04 -22.47
N TYR A 366 14.44 -37.92 -21.25
CA TYR A 366 15.48 -38.80 -20.73
C TYR A 366 15.02 -39.45 -19.42
N LEU A 367 15.32 -40.75 -19.27
CA LEU A 367 15.20 -41.46 -18.01
C LEU A 367 16.48 -41.32 -17.17
N THR A 368 17.64 -41.36 -17.82
CA THR A 368 18.95 -41.22 -17.18
C THR A 368 19.86 -40.41 -18.09
N LEU A 369 20.57 -39.44 -17.52
CA LEU A 369 21.42 -38.52 -18.27
C LEU A 369 22.68 -38.19 -17.46
N SER A 370 23.83 -38.02 -18.11
CA SER A 370 25.07 -37.67 -17.41
C SER A 370 25.05 -36.21 -16.94
N LEU A 371 25.75 -35.90 -15.86
CA LEU A 371 25.91 -34.53 -15.36
C LEU A 371 26.62 -33.62 -16.40
N GLN A 372 27.49 -34.19 -17.22
CA GLN A 372 28.14 -33.47 -18.31
C GLN A 372 27.14 -33.12 -19.42
N ASP A 373 26.32 -34.08 -19.86
CA ASP A 373 25.30 -33.83 -20.88
C ASP A 373 24.25 -32.82 -20.41
N ILE A 374 23.89 -32.86 -19.11
CA ILE A 374 23.01 -31.84 -18.51
C ILE A 374 23.68 -30.46 -18.58
N ALA A 375 24.96 -30.36 -18.21
CA ALA A 375 25.69 -29.10 -18.28
C ALA A 375 25.73 -28.56 -19.72
N ASP A 376 26.04 -29.40 -20.70
CA ASP A 376 26.12 -29.00 -22.11
C ASP A 376 24.75 -28.60 -22.67
N ALA A 377 23.69 -29.36 -22.36
CA ALA A 377 22.32 -29.06 -22.81
C ALA A 377 21.77 -27.75 -22.22
N VAL A 378 22.19 -27.42 -21.00
CA VAL A 378 21.69 -26.27 -20.22
C VAL A 378 22.69 -25.09 -20.25
N GLN A 379 23.79 -25.22 -20.99
CA GLN A 379 24.85 -24.20 -21.15
C GLN A 379 25.52 -23.81 -19.82
N LEU A 380 25.68 -24.75 -18.90
CA LEU A 380 26.44 -24.58 -17.66
C LEU A 380 27.92 -24.86 -17.90
N SER A 381 28.78 -24.25 -17.08
CA SER A 381 30.23 -24.32 -17.32
C SER A 381 30.84 -25.64 -16.85
N THR A 382 30.23 -26.27 -15.83
CA THR A 382 30.79 -27.47 -15.21
C THR A 382 29.71 -28.49 -14.82
N PRO A 383 30.03 -29.80 -14.80
CA PRO A 383 29.11 -30.84 -14.31
C PRO A 383 28.77 -30.67 -12.82
N LYS A 384 29.65 -30.02 -12.04
CA LYS A 384 29.38 -29.69 -10.62
C LYS A 384 28.28 -28.64 -10.46
N GLU A 385 28.24 -27.68 -11.38
CA GLU A 385 27.18 -26.66 -11.40
C GLU A 385 25.84 -27.29 -11.77
N ALA A 386 25.83 -28.22 -12.74
CA ALA A 386 24.66 -29.03 -13.06
C ALA A 386 24.20 -29.86 -11.85
N GLU A 387 25.12 -30.51 -11.14
CA GLU A 387 24.81 -31.28 -9.93
C GLU A 387 24.15 -30.40 -8.86
N MET A 388 24.70 -29.20 -8.62
CA MET A 388 24.15 -28.25 -7.66
C MET A 388 22.72 -27.79 -8.04
N HIS A 389 22.47 -27.50 -9.31
CA HIS A 389 21.13 -27.16 -9.78
C HIS A 389 20.15 -28.32 -9.61
N VAL A 390 20.52 -29.53 -10.02
CA VAL A 390 19.67 -30.71 -9.88
C VAL A 390 19.37 -30.98 -8.40
N LEU A 391 20.36 -30.90 -7.52
CA LEU A 391 20.18 -31.10 -6.08
C LEU A 391 19.20 -30.08 -5.50
N GLN A 392 19.34 -28.80 -5.85
CA GLN A 392 18.44 -27.75 -5.39
C GLN A 392 17.00 -27.98 -5.89
N MET A 393 16.84 -28.41 -7.14
CA MET A 393 15.52 -28.70 -7.70
C MET A 393 14.85 -29.92 -7.07
N ILE A 394 15.62 -30.95 -6.68
CA ILE A 394 15.11 -32.09 -5.90
C ILE A 394 14.65 -31.61 -4.52
N GLN A 395 15.45 -30.79 -3.85
CA GLN A 395 15.11 -30.26 -2.52
C GLN A 395 13.88 -29.35 -2.54
N ASP A 396 13.74 -28.53 -3.58
CA ASP A 396 12.59 -27.64 -3.79
C ASP A 396 11.32 -28.41 -4.24
N GLY A 397 11.43 -29.72 -4.52
CA GLY A 397 10.32 -30.54 -5.04
C GLY A 397 9.92 -30.22 -6.49
N GLU A 398 10.80 -29.60 -7.26
CA GLU A 398 10.55 -29.17 -8.64
C GLU A 398 10.78 -30.29 -9.67
N ILE A 399 11.60 -31.28 -9.34
CA ILE A 399 11.84 -32.52 -10.09
C ILE A 399 12.02 -33.70 -9.13
N PHE A 400 11.69 -34.90 -9.58
CA PHE A 400 11.99 -36.14 -8.89
C PHE A 400 13.17 -36.82 -9.58
N ALA A 401 14.32 -36.87 -8.92
CA ALA A 401 15.53 -37.44 -9.49
C ALA A 401 16.48 -37.98 -8.41
N SER A 402 17.37 -38.90 -8.80
CA SER A 402 18.43 -39.44 -7.96
C SER A 402 19.80 -39.24 -8.63
N ILE A 403 20.77 -38.73 -7.87
CA ILE A 403 22.13 -38.45 -8.35
C ILE A 403 23.06 -39.60 -7.95
N ASN A 404 23.72 -40.23 -8.93
CA ASN A 404 24.78 -41.20 -8.70
C ASN A 404 26.14 -40.54 -8.96
N GLN A 405 26.82 -40.14 -7.88
CA GLN A 405 28.12 -39.46 -7.95
C GLN A 405 29.26 -40.36 -8.45
N LYS A 406 29.16 -41.70 -8.28
CA LYS A 406 30.21 -42.62 -8.74
C LYS A 406 30.26 -42.68 -10.27
N ASP A 407 29.09 -42.73 -10.89
CA ASP A 407 28.94 -42.85 -12.33
C ASP A 407 28.74 -41.50 -13.02
N GLY A 408 28.52 -40.42 -12.26
CA GLY A 408 28.27 -39.07 -12.79
C GLY A 408 26.93 -38.95 -13.50
N MET A 409 25.94 -39.77 -13.12
CA MET A 409 24.63 -39.88 -13.78
C MET A 409 23.49 -39.40 -12.89
N VAL A 410 22.48 -38.80 -13.51
CA VAL A 410 21.21 -38.42 -12.88
C VAL A 410 20.11 -39.31 -13.46
N SER A 411 19.38 -40.00 -12.59
CA SER A 411 18.20 -40.78 -12.96
C SER A 411 16.94 -39.99 -12.61
N PHE A 412 16.14 -39.63 -13.62
CA PHE A 412 14.85 -38.98 -13.44
C PHE A 412 13.79 -40.01 -13.07
N LEU A 413 12.96 -39.68 -12.09
CA LEU A 413 11.94 -40.54 -11.50
C LEU A 413 10.55 -39.95 -11.77
N GLU A 414 9.53 -40.80 -11.65
CA GLU A 414 8.14 -40.35 -11.66
C GLU A 414 7.76 -39.73 -10.30
N ASP A 415 6.67 -38.95 -10.30
CA ASP A 415 6.10 -38.39 -9.08
C ASP A 415 5.75 -39.50 -8.08
N PRO A 416 6.30 -39.47 -6.84
CA PRO A 416 6.02 -40.48 -5.84
C PRO A 416 4.57 -40.45 -5.31
N GLU A 417 3.80 -39.39 -5.59
CA GLU A 417 2.42 -39.27 -5.11
C GLU A 417 1.51 -40.33 -5.76
N GLN A 418 0.93 -41.18 -4.92
CA GLN A 418 0.04 -42.27 -5.34
C GLN A 418 -1.44 -41.98 -5.11
N TYR A 419 -1.79 -40.82 -4.56
CA TYR A 419 -3.16 -40.40 -4.24
C TYR A 419 -3.88 -41.33 -3.25
N LYS A 420 -3.12 -41.97 -2.35
CA LYS A 420 -3.64 -42.96 -1.39
C LYS A 420 -3.44 -42.55 0.08
N THR A 421 -2.75 -41.45 0.32
CA THR A 421 -2.40 -40.99 1.66
C THR A 421 -3.59 -40.33 2.35
N CYS A 422 -3.63 -40.37 3.68
CA CYS A 422 -4.61 -39.60 4.46
C CYS A 422 -4.46 -38.09 4.21
N GLU A 423 -3.23 -37.60 4.04
CA GLU A 423 -2.94 -36.21 3.69
C GLU A 423 -3.64 -35.79 2.39
N MET A 424 -3.67 -36.66 1.37
CA MET A 424 -4.38 -36.36 0.13
C MET A 424 -5.90 -36.33 0.31
N ILE A 425 -6.44 -37.19 1.17
CA ILE A 425 -7.87 -37.16 1.52
C ILE A 425 -8.23 -35.84 2.21
N GLU A 426 -7.41 -35.40 3.18
CA GLU A 426 -7.59 -34.11 3.87
C GLU A 426 -7.49 -32.92 2.90
N HIS A 427 -6.55 -32.96 1.96
CA HIS A 427 -6.42 -31.93 0.93
C HIS A 427 -7.64 -31.86 0.01
N ILE A 428 -8.18 -33.02 -0.40
CA ILE A 428 -9.40 -33.09 -1.20
C ILE A 428 -10.61 -32.59 -0.40
N ASP A 429 -10.77 -33.01 0.85
CA ASP A 429 -11.87 -32.55 1.72
C ASP A 429 -11.83 -31.04 1.91
N SER A 430 -10.66 -30.47 2.22
CA SER A 430 -10.45 -29.01 2.32
C SER A 430 -10.84 -28.28 1.02
N SER A 431 -10.47 -28.85 -0.13
CA SER A 431 -10.85 -28.30 -1.44
C SER A 431 -12.37 -28.37 -1.67
N ILE A 432 -13.04 -29.46 -1.28
CA ILE A 432 -14.49 -29.61 -1.34
C ILE A 432 -15.19 -28.59 -0.43
N GLN A 433 -14.73 -28.43 0.81
CA GLN A 433 -15.29 -27.44 1.73
C GLN A 433 -15.18 -26.02 1.17
N ARG A 434 -14.03 -25.66 0.58
CA ARG A 434 -13.86 -24.35 -0.07
C ARG A 434 -14.81 -24.15 -1.25
N MET A 435 -15.00 -25.17 -2.09
CA MET A 435 -15.98 -25.11 -3.19
C MET A 435 -17.42 -24.99 -2.68
N MET A 436 -17.78 -25.70 -1.62
CA MET A 436 -19.11 -25.60 -0.99
C MET A 436 -19.36 -24.20 -0.43
N THR A 437 -18.38 -23.60 0.25
CA THR A 437 -18.46 -22.23 0.77
C THR A 437 -18.66 -21.22 -0.37
N LEU A 438 -17.88 -21.35 -1.45
CA LEU A 438 -18.02 -20.51 -2.63
C LEU A 438 -19.40 -20.68 -3.30
N SER A 439 -19.89 -21.91 -3.41
CA SER A 439 -21.23 -22.19 -3.97
C SER A 439 -22.33 -21.54 -3.14
N LYS A 440 -22.28 -21.64 -1.81
CA LYS A 440 -23.26 -20.99 -0.91
C LYS A 440 -23.21 -19.47 -1.05
N LYS A 441 -22.01 -18.89 -1.16
CA LYS A 441 -21.82 -17.46 -1.38
C LYS A 441 -22.44 -17.02 -2.70
N LEU A 442 -22.19 -17.75 -3.80
CA LEU A 442 -22.78 -17.47 -5.11
C LEU A 442 -24.31 -17.54 -5.07
N THR A 443 -24.88 -18.55 -4.41
CA THR A 443 -26.34 -18.63 -4.22
C THR A 443 -26.87 -17.42 -3.46
N SER A 444 -26.20 -17.02 -2.37
CA SER A 444 -26.60 -15.85 -1.57
C SER A 444 -26.54 -14.55 -2.38
N MET A 445 -25.51 -14.40 -3.23
CA MET A 445 -25.38 -13.24 -4.13
C MET A 445 -26.48 -13.22 -5.19
N ASP A 446 -26.82 -14.37 -5.77
CA ASP A 446 -27.90 -14.50 -6.76
C ASP A 446 -29.27 -14.18 -6.16
N GLU A 447 -29.53 -14.62 -4.93
CA GLU A 447 -30.73 -14.27 -4.16
C GLU A 447 -30.82 -12.76 -3.90
N LEU A 448 -29.73 -12.13 -3.45
CA LEU A 448 -29.68 -10.69 -3.21
C LEU A 448 -29.94 -9.88 -4.50
N LEU A 449 -29.33 -10.28 -5.62
CA LEU A 449 -29.55 -9.64 -6.92
C LEU A 449 -30.97 -9.87 -7.43
N SER A 450 -31.55 -11.04 -7.21
CA SER A 450 -32.93 -11.37 -7.60
C SER A 450 -33.97 -10.53 -6.85
N CYS A 451 -33.63 -10.02 -5.68
CA CYS A 451 -34.47 -9.11 -4.90
C CYS A 451 -34.18 -7.62 -5.14
N ASP A 452 -33.15 -7.26 -5.91
CA ASP A 452 -32.79 -5.86 -6.18
C ASP A 452 -33.83 -5.18 -7.10
N PRO A 453 -34.53 -4.12 -6.65
CA PRO A 453 -35.51 -3.41 -7.47
C PRO A 453 -34.95 -2.85 -8.77
N LEU A 454 -33.69 -2.41 -8.79
CA LEU A 454 -33.04 -1.87 -9.99
C LEU A 454 -32.78 -2.97 -11.01
N TYR A 455 -32.33 -4.14 -10.53
CA TYR A 455 -32.11 -5.32 -11.36
C TYR A 455 -33.44 -5.81 -11.96
N LEU A 456 -34.47 -6.01 -11.13
CA LEU A 456 -35.80 -6.43 -11.56
C LEU A 456 -36.43 -5.44 -12.55
N GLY A 457 -36.25 -4.14 -12.33
CA GLY A 457 -36.72 -3.10 -13.24
C GLY A 457 -36.05 -3.13 -14.61
N LYS A 458 -34.76 -3.49 -14.68
CA LYS A 458 -34.03 -3.62 -15.94
C LYS A 458 -34.39 -4.92 -16.67
N VAL A 459 -34.40 -6.06 -15.97
CA VAL A 459 -34.76 -7.37 -16.54
C VAL A 459 -36.22 -7.37 -17.03
N GLY A 460 -37.13 -6.73 -16.30
CA GLY A 460 -38.52 -6.56 -16.72
C GLY A 460 -38.67 -5.76 -18.02
N ARG A 461 -37.82 -4.75 -18.24
CA ARG A 461 -37.80 -3.95 -19.48
C ARG A 461 -37.13 -4.68 -20.65
N GLU A 462 -36.08 -5.47 -20.40
CA GLU A 462 -35.44 -6.30 -21.44
C GLU A 462 -36.34 -7.45 -21.89
N ARG A 463 -37.13 -8.07 -20.99
CA ARG A 463 -38.13 -9.07 -21.36
C ARG A 463 -39.25 -8.54 -22.26
N GLN A 464 -39.57 -7.23 -22.18
CA GLN A 464 -40.53 -6.59 -23.09
C GLN A 464 -39.97 -6.30 -24.49
N ARG A 465 -38.66 -6.40 -24.71
CA ARG A 465 -38.01 -6.13 -26.01
C ARG A 465 -37.88 -7.33 -26.94
N PHE A 466 -38.15 -8.54 -26.44
CA PHE A 466 -38.26 -9.71 -27.30
C PHE A 466 -39.72 -9.80 -27.79
N ASP A 467 -39.99 -9.17 -28.93
CA ASP A 467 -41.23 -9.38 -29.66
C ASP A 467 -41.35 -10.88 -29.99
N PHE A 468 -42.55 -11.43 -29.79
CA PHE A 468 -42.88 -12.84 -30.01
C PHE A 468 -42.71 -13.31 -31.47
N ASP A 469 -42.41 -12.39 -32.39
CA ASP A 469 -42.30 -12.64 -33.83
C ASP A 469 -40.90 -13.08 -34.29
N ASP A 470 -39.88 -13.05 -33.43
CA ASP A 470 -38.49 -13.46 -33.76
C ASP A 470 -38.21 -14.97 -33.55
N PHE A 471 -39.24 -15.80 -33.38
CA PHE A 471 -39.08 -17.25 -33.49
C PHE A 471 -38.97 -17.64 -34.97
N ASP A 472 -37.74 -17.61 -35.49
CA ASP A 472 -37.37 -18.29 -36.73
C ASP A 472 -37.89 -19.74 -36.68
N THR A 473 -38.86 -20.03 -37.53
CA THR A 473 -39.41 -21.38 -37.73
C THR A 473 -38.30 -22.37 -38.01
N VAL A 474 -38.27 -23.44 -37.20
CA VAL A 474 -37.41 -24.62 -37.35
C VAL A 474 -37.29 -25.03 -38.83
N PRO A 475 -36.07 -25.17 -39.40
CA PRO A 475 -35.91 -25.66 -40.75
C PRO A 475 -36.43 -27.11 -40.88
N GLN A 476 -37.62 -27.27 -41.46
CA GLN A 476 -38.10 -28.57 -41.92
C GLN A 476 -37.34 -28.94 -43.20
N LYS A 477 -36.17 -29.58 -43.05
CA LYS A 477 -35.61 -30.61 -43.95
C LYS A 477 -34.14 -30.85 -43.62
N PHE A 478 -33.83 -32.08 -43.18
CA PHE A 478 -32.50 -32.65 -43.31
C PHE A 478 -32.36 -33.21 -44.73
N PRO A 479 -31.32 -32.89 -45.50
CA PRO A 479 -31.04 -33.59 -46.75
C PRO A 479 -30.48 -34.98 -46.41
N ILE A 480 -30.99 -35.97 -47.17
CA ILE A 480 -30.61 -37.38 -47.15
C ILE A 480 -29.20 -37.56 -47.73
#